data_AF-A0A380DXT6-F1
#
_entry.id   AF-A0A380DXT6-F1
#
_cell.length_a   1.000
_cell.length_b   1.000
_cell.length_c   1.000
_cell.angle_alpha   90.00
_cell.angle_beta   90.00
_cell.angle_gamma   90.00
#
_symmetry.space_group_name_H-M   'P 1'
#
loop_
_entity.id
_entity.type
_entity.pdbx_description
1 polymer ?
#
loop_
_entity_poly.entity_id
_entity_poly.type
_entity_poly.pdbx_seq_one_letter_code
_entity_poly.pdbx_strand_id
1 'polypeptide(L)' 'MNTLNLDIVTPNGSVYNRDNVELVVMQTTAGEIGVMSGHIPTVAALKNRLCKSEISRWN' A
#
# COMPACT_ATOMS: atom_id res chain seq x y z
N MET A 1 -6.18 -13.42 11.13
CA MET A 1 -5.48 -12.12 11.04
C MET A 1 -6.12 -11.33 9.92
N ASN A 2 -6.34 -10.03 10.11
CA ASN A 2 -6.95 -9.18 9.09
C ASN A 2 -5.84 -8.55 8.25
N THR A 3 -5.57 -9.15 7.10
CA THR A 3 -4.58 -8.67 6.12
C THR A 3 -5.28 -8.01 4.93
N LEU A 4 -4.50 -7.35 4.08
CA LEU A 4 -4.95 -6.78 2.81
C LEU A 4 -4.15 -7.37 1.64
N ASN A 5 -4.83 -7.56 0.51
CA ASN A 5 -4.17 -7.88 -0.76
C ASN A 5 -3.69 -6.58 -1.41
N LEU A 6 -2.40 -6.50 -1.69
CA LEU A 6 -1.75 -5.36 -2.33
C LEU A 6 -1.16 -5.78 -3.67
N ASP A 7 -1.60 -5.09 -4.73
CA ASP A 7 -1.00 -5.16 -6.06
C ASP A 7 -0.53 -3.76 -6.49
N ILE A 8 0.78 -3.62 -6.72
CA ILE A 8 1.40 -2.41 -7.27
C ILE A 8 1.73 -2.68 -8.72
N VAL A 9 0.95 -2.06 -9.60
CA VAL A 9 1.10 -2.20 -11.05
C VAL A 9 1.80 -1.00 -11.65
N THR A 10 2.70 -1.28 -12.60
CA THR A 10 3.28 -0.29 -13.50
C THR A 10 2.87 -0.64 -14.94
N PRO A 11 3.03 0.27 -15.92
CA PRO A 11 2.75 -0.06 -17.32
C PRO A 11 3.50 -1.29 -17.85
N ASN A 12 4.63 -1.66 -17.23
CA ASN A 12 5.43 -2.82 -17.59
C ASN A 12 4.99 -4.12 -16.88
N GLY A 13 4.01 -4.07 -15.97
CA GLY A 13 3.51 -5.21 -15.21
C GLY A 13 3.39 -4.97 -13.70
N SER A 14 2.91 -5.99 -12.98
CA SER A 14 2.87 -6.00 -11.51
C SER A 14 4.29 -6.10 -10.95
N VAL A 15 4.66 -5.12 -10.11
CA VAL A 15 5.97 -5.03 -9.46
C VAL A 15 5.93 -5.59 -8.04
N TYR A 16 4.76 -5.56 -7.40
CA TYR A 16 4.57 -6.07 -6.05
C TYR A 16 3.18 -6.67 -5.92
N ASN A 17 3.11 -7.96 -5.62
CA ASN A 17 1.86 -8.68 -5.42
C ASN A 17 1.97 -9.52 -4.15
N ARG A 18 1.16 -9.18 -3.13
CA ARG A 18 1.14 -9.87 -1.83
C ARG A 18 -0.25 -9.86 -1.22
N ASP A 19 -0.73 -11.03 -0.80
CA ASP A 19 -2.04 -11.20 -0.16
C ASP A 19 -2.05 -10.96 1.36
N ASN A 20 -0.88 -10.80 1.98
CA ASN A 20 -0.70 -10.80 3.43
C ASN A 20 0.01 -9.54 3.93
N VAL A 21 -0.48 -8.36 3.54
CA VAL A 21 0.07 -7.09 4.00
C VAL A 21 -0.74 -6.58 5.20
N GLU A 22 -0.07 -5.99 6.19
CA GLU A 22 -0.72 -5.47 7.40
C GLU A 22 -0.98 -3.96 7.31
N LEU A 23 -0.01 -3.23 6.75
CA LEU A 23 -0.05 -1.79 6.59
C LEU A 23 0.62 -1.38 5.28
N VAL A 24 0.00 -0.44 4.57
CA VAL A 24 0.61 0.21 3.41
C VAL A 24 0.74 1.69 3.67
N VAL A 25 1.96 2.22 3.56
CA VAL A 25 2.24 3.64 3.72
C VAL A 25 2.65 4.22 2.37
N MET A 26 1.90 5.22 1.90
CA MET A 26 2.12 5.84 0.60
C MET A 26 2.14 7.37 0.71
N GLN A 27 2.97 8.02 -0.12
CA GLN A 27 2.99 9.47 -0.22
C GLN A 27 2.05 9.93 -1.33
N THR A 28 0.97 10.57 -0.93
CA THR A 28 0.01 11.21 -1.85
C THR A 28 0.37 12.67 -2.07
N THR A 29 -0.30 13.32 -3.02
CA THR A 29 -0.19 14.77 -3.24
C THR A 29 -0.66 15.60 -2.04
N ALA A 30 -1.60 15.09 -1.24
CA ALA A 30 -2.16 15.76 -0.06
C ALA A 30 -1.36 15.50 1.24
N GLY A 31 -0.50 14.48 1.26
CA GLY A 31 0.22 14.04 2.46
C GLY A 31 0.50 12.54 2.46
N GLU A 32 0.99 12.03 3.57
CA GLU A 32 1.22 10.58 3.76
C GLU A 32 -0.07 9.88 4.20
N ILE A 33 -0.36 8.72 3.62
CA ILE A 33 -1.52 7.90 3.97
C ILE A 33 -1.08 6.49 4.39
N GLY A 34 -1.65 5.99 5.49
CA GLY A 34 -1.52 4.61 5.95
C GLY A 34 -2.83 3.86 5.75
N VAL A 35 -2.79 2.70 5.08
CA VAL A 35 -3.97 1.86 4.81
C VAL A 35 -3.82 0.50 5.47
N MET A 36 -4.81 0.10 6.28
CA MET A 36 -4.91 -1.19 6.95
C MET A 36 -6.14 -1.97 6.47
N SER A 37 -6.24 -3.24 6.87
CA SER A 37 -7.41 -4.07 6.60
C SER A 37 -8.70 -3.43 7.17
N GLY A 38 -9.75 -3.33 6.35
CA GLY A 38 -11.04 -2.74 6.73
C GLY A 38 -11.17 -1.22 6.50
N HIS A 39 -10.19 -0.58 5.87
CA HIS A 39 -10.29 0.86 5.53
C HIS A 39 -11.35 1.14 4.45
N ILE A 40 -11.92 2.35 4.45
CA ILE A 40 -12.88 2.78 3.43
C ILE A 40 -12.24 2.85 2.03
N PRO A 41 -12.99 2.53 0.96
CA PRO A 41 -12.50 2.70 -0.41
C PRO A 41 -12.10 4.16 -0.66
N THR A 42 -10.84 4.37 -1.04
CA THR A 42 -10.27 5.72 -1.23
C THR A 42 -9.46 5.75 -2.50
N VAL A 43 -9.59 6.83 -3.28
CA VAL A 43 -8.80 7.10 -4.47
C VAL A 43 -7.96 8.35 -4.20
N ALA A 44 -6.63 8.24 -4.34
CA ALA A 44 -5.72 9.34 -4.12
C ALA A 44 -4.61 9.37 -5.17
N ALA A 45 -4.22 10.57 -5.61
CA ALA A 45 -3.08 10.75 -6.50
C ALA A 45 -1.76 10.58 -5.74
N LEU A 46 -0.91 9.67 -6.20
CA LEU A 46 0.43 9.45 -5.65
C LEU A 46 1.39 10.56 -6.09
N LYS A 47 2.25 10.99 -5.17
CA LYS A 47 3.35 11.92 -5.47
C LYS A 47 4.57 11.09 -5.89
N ASN A 48 5.38 11.59 -6.83
CA ASN A 48 6.51 10.89 -7.47
C ASN A 48 7.69 10.53 -6.53
N ARG A 49 7.45 10.07 -5.29
CA ARG A 49 8.48 9.64 -4.35
C ARG A 49 8.07 8.31 -3.71
N LEU A 50 9.00 7.36 -3.79
CA LEU A 50 9.07 6.04 -3.12
C LEU A 50 7.82 5.60 -2.33
N CYS A 51 7.12 4.57 -2.83
CA CYS A 51 6.16 3.81 -2.03
C CYS A 51 6.91 2.80 -1.14
N LYS A 52 6.75 2.88 0.18
CA LYS A 52 7.32 1.92 1.12
C LYS A 52 6.21 1.00 1.63
N SER A 53 6.21 -0.26 1.18
CA SER A 53 5.38 -1.29 1.80
C SER A 53 6.19 -1.94 2.92
N GLU A 54 5.63 -1.98 4.13
CA GLU A 54 6.26 -2.59 5.29
C GLU A 54 5.49 -3.86 5.68
N ILE A 55 6.17 -5.00 5.65
CA ILE A 55 5.67 -6.22 6.27
C ILE A 55 6.14 -6.13 7.72
N SER A 56 5.28 -5.67 8.62
CA SER A 56 5.55 -5.68 10.05
C SER A 56 5.58 -7.12 10.54
N ARG A 57 6.76 -7.75 10.49
CA ARG A 57 7.01 -9.01 11.18
C ARG A 57 7.19 -8.68 12.67
N TRP A 58 6.07 -8.53 13.38
CA TRP A 58 6.09 -8.58 14.84
C TRP A 58 6.53 -9.98 15.25
N ASN A 59 7.50 -10.04 16.17
CA ASN A 59 8.02 -11.29 16.75
C ASN A 59 6.91 -12.20 17.26
#